data_AF-A0A1V5AP29-F1
#
_entry.id   AF-A0A1V5AP29-F1
#
_cell.length_a   1.000
_cell.length_b   1.000
_cell.length_c   1.000
_cell.angle_alpha   90.00
_cell.angle_beta   90.00
_cell.angle_gamma   90.00
#
_symmetry.space_group_name_H-M   'P 1'
#
loop_
_entity.id
_entity.type
_entity.pdbx_description
1 polymer ?
#
loop_
_entity_poly.entity_id
_entity_poly.type
_entity_poly.pdbx_seq_one_letter_code
_entity_poly.pdbx_strand_id
1 'polypeptide(L)'
;MPLNFVIKLKTEMTTIDRLSHRIKTIADTSFIPAAYAIAELAAVGVIILLLFIKLDPYYEGVIIFTVLCMLLTALLMLIKDMDNPFEVGKNSYADIDLFLLWDLEKKFNEKTGYVQK
;
A
#
# COMPACT_ATOMS: atom_id res chain seq x y z
N MET A 1 42.31 -8.68 -9.04
CA MET A 1 41.40 -8.75 -7.87
C MET A 1 41.31 -10.19 -7.39
N PRO A 2 41.34 -10.46 -6.08
CA PRO A 2 41.21 -11.82 -5.56
C PRO A 2 39.85 -12.42 -5.93
N LEU A 3 39.83 -13.68 -6.36
CA LEU A 3 38.63 -14.40 -6.85
C LEU A 3 37.46 -14.35 -5.86
N ASN A 4 37.76 -14.40 -4.55
CA ASN A 4 36.77 -14.32 -3.48
C ASN A 4 36.01 -12.98 -3.45
N PHE A 5 36.62 -11.88 -3.89
CA PHE A 5 35.95 -10.57 -3.91
C PHE A 5 34.91 -10.49 -5.03
N VAL A 6 35.23 -11.02 -6.21
CA VAL A 6 34.31 -11.08 -7.35
C VAL A 6 33.09 -11.94 -7.02
N ILE A 7 33.30 -13.07 -6.35
CA ILE A 7 32.22 -13.95 -5.91
C ILE A 7 31.30 -13.21 -4.93
N LYS A 8 31.86 -12.54 -3.91
CA LYS A 8 31.07 -11.77 -2.94
C LYS A 8 30.26 -10.65 -3.61
N LEU A 9 30.89 -9.87 -4.49
CA LEU A 9 30.18 -8.81 -5.22
C LEU A 9 29.02 -9.36 -6.06
N LYS A 10 29.24 -10.48 -6.76
CA LYS A 10 28.18 -11.12 -7.56
C LYS A 10 27.03 -11.60 -6.69
N THR A 11 27.31 -12.10 -5.50
CA THR A 11 26.28 -12.48 -4.51
C THR A 11 25.47 -11.27 -4.06
N GLU A 12 26.11 -10.16 -3.69
CA GLU A 12 25.40 -8.93 -3.29
C GLU A 12 24.53 -8.38 -4.42
N MET A 13 25.02 -8.36 -5.67
CA MET A 13 24.21 -7.98 -6.83
C MET A 13 22.97 -8.87 -7.01
N THR A 14 23.13 -10.19 -6.83
CA THR A 14 22.00 -11.14 -6.93
C THR A 14 20.98 -10.89 -5.82
N THR A 15 21.41 -10.50 -4.63
CA THR A 15 20.52 -10.15 -3.52
C THR A 15 19.70 -8.90 -3.84
N ILE A 16 20.35 -7.84 -4.34
CA ILE A 16 19.67 -6.60 -4.75
C ILE A 16 18.63 -6.91 -5.85
N ASP A 17 19.01 -7.68 -6.87
CA ASP A 17 18.13 -8.06 -7.97
C ASP A 17 16.88 -8.81 -7.48
N ARG A 18 17.05 -9.79 -6.58
CA ARG A 18 15.94 -10.50 -5.96
C ARG A 18 15.03 -9.59 -5.14
N LEU A 19 15.59 -8.66 -4.37
CA LEU A 19 14.80 -7.73 -3.56
C LEU A 19 14.00 -6.78 -4.46
N SER A 20 14.62 -6.22 -5.51
CA SER A 20 13.94 -5.39 -6.50
C SER A 20 12.79 -6.13 -7.19
N HIS A 21 13.00 -7.39 -7.59
CA HIS A 21 11.95 -8.21 -8.17
C HIS A 21 10.80 -8.45 -7.20
N ARG A 22 11.09 -8.69 -5.91
CA ARG A 22 10.04 -8.85 -4.89
C ARG A 22 9.24 -7.58 -4.67
N ILE A 23 9.90 -6.41 -4.58
CA ILE A 23 9.22 -5.12 -4.45
C ILE A 23 8.29 -4.92 -5.65
N LYS A 24 8.80 -5.17 -6.86
CA LYS A 24 8.01 -5.08 -8.08
C LYS A 24 6.80 -6.02 -8.06
N THR A 25 6.99 -7.29 -7.69
CA THR A 25 5.87 -8.23 -7.58
C THR A 25 4.85 -7.77 -6.56
N ILE A 26 5.26 -7.27 -5.39
CA ILE A 26 4.32 -6.77 -4.36
C ILE A 26 3.54 -5.54 -4.88
N ALA A 27 4.21 -4.61 -5.56
CA ALA A 27 3.58 -3.42 -6.12
C ALA A 27 2.65 -3.73 -7.31
N ASP A 28 3.03 -4.71 -8.15
CA ASP A 28 2.25 -5.13 -9.32
C ASP A 28 1.10 -6.06 -8.95
N THR A 29 1.15 -6.73 -7.79
CA THR A 29 0.03 -7.49 -7.23
C THR A 29 -0.95 -6.55 -6.55
N SER A 30 -1.64 -5.71 -7.33
CA SER A 30 -2.88 -5.07 -6.86
C SER A 30 -3.85 -6.17 -6.42
N PHE A 31 -4.54 -6.01 -5.29
CA PHE A 31 -5.61 -6.92 -4.89
C PHE A 31 -6.53 -7.17 -6.10
N ILE A 32 -6.87 -8.45 -6.33
CA ILE A 32 -7.65 -8.86 -7.51
C ILE A 32 -8.88 -7.94 -7.59
N PRO A 33 -9.14 -7.22 -8.70
CA PRO A 33 -10.27 -6.29 -8.82
C PRO A 33 -11.61 -6.89 -8.40
N ALA A 34 -11.74 -8.21 -8.54
CA ALA A 34 -12.87 -8.98 -8.02
C ALA A 34 -13.05 -8.89 -6.50
N ALA A 35 -11.98 -8.91 -5.71
CA ALA A 35 -12.03 -8.78 -4.25
C ALA A 35 -12.54 -7.40 -3.83
N TYR A 36 -12.09 -6.33 -4.50
CA TYR A 36 -12.62 -4.98 -4.29
C TYR A 36 -14.11 -4.91 -4.63
N ALA A 37 -14.51 -5.45 -5.79
CA ALA A 37 -15.92 -5.47 -6.19
C ALA A 37 -16.78 -6.22 -5.16
N ILE A 38 -16.31 -7.36 -4.63
CA ILE A 38 -17.01 -8.12 -3.60
C ILE A 38 -17.11 -7.32 -2.30
N ALA A 39 -16.02 -6.70 -1.86
CA ALA A 39 -15.99 -5.92 -0.62
C ALA A 39 -16.90 -4.68 -0.70
N GLU A 40 -16.87 -3.96 -1.83
CA GLU A 40 -17.75 -2.82 -2.09
C GLU A 40 -19.22 -3.25 -2.13
N LEU A 41 -19.55 -4.33 -2.86
CA LEU A 41 -20.92 -4.84 -2.92
C LEU A 41 -21.42 -5.31 -1.55
N ALA A 42 -20.57 -5.98 -0.76
CA ALA A 42 -20.91 -6.41 0.58
C ALA A 42 -21.17 -5.22 1.51
N ALA A 43 -20.29 -4.21 1.50
CA ALA A 43 -20.45 -3.01 2.31
C ALA A 43 -21.73 -2.24 1.93
N VAL A 44 -21.97 -2.03 0.63
CA VAL A 44 -23.19 -1.39 0.13
C VAL A 44 -24.42 -2.19 0.52
N GLY A 45 -24.39 -3.52 0.38
CA GLY A 45 -25.48 -4.40 0.78
C GLY A 45 -25.83 -4.29 2.27
N VAL A 46 -24.81 -4.25 3.14
CA VAL A 46 -25.00 -4.06 4.59
C VAL A 46 -25.58 -2.68 4.89
N ILE A 47 -25.07 -1.61 4.28
CA ILE A 47 -25.58 -0.24 4.48
C ILE A 47 -27.06 -0.15 4.06
N ILE A 48 -27.41 -0.74 2.91
CA ILE A 48 -28.80 -0.81 2.44
C ILE A 48 -29.67 -1.56 3.45
N LEU A 49 -29.23 -2.72 3.94
CA LEU A 49 -29.98 -3.49 4.92
C LEU A 49 -30.19 -2.70 6.22
N LEU A 50 -29.16 -2.00 6.69
CA LEU A 50 -29.23 -1.16 7.88
C LEU A 50 -30.18 0.04 7.72
N LEU A 51 -30.43 0.52 6.50
CA LEU A 51 -31.43 1.57 6.26
C LEU A 51 -32.87 1.08 6.47
N PHE A 52 -33.15 -0.20 6.21
CA PHE A 52 -34.49 -0.77 6.31
C PHE A 52 -34.75 -1.49 7.63
N ILE A 53 -33.71 -1.73 8.43
CA ILE A 53 -33.86 -2.39 9.73
C ILE A 53 -34.51 -1.43 10.73
N LYS A 54 -35.47 -1.93 11.50
CA LYS A 54 -36.08 -1.16 12.59
C LYS A 54 -35.21 -1.29 13.84
N LEU A 55 -34.53 -0.20 14.20
CA LEU A 55 -33.74 -0.10 15.43
C LEU A 55 -34.54 0.72 16.46
N ASP A 56 -34.73 0.14 17.64
CA ASP A 56 -35.45 0.76 18.76
C ASP A 56 -34.58 0.58 20.02
N PRO A 57 -34.20 1.66 20.75
CA PRO A 57 -34.58 3.07 20.58
C PRO A 57 -34.00 3.77 19.33
N TYR A 58 -34.77 4.67 18.71
CA TYR A 58 -34.39 5.35 17.45
C TYR A 58 -33.03 6.06 17.51
N TYR A 59 -32.77 6.83 18.58
CA TYR A 59 -31.53 7.60 18.72
C TYR A 59 -30.28 6.71 18.80
N GLU A 60 -30.36 5.59 19.52
CA GLU A 60 -29.29 4.60 19.60
C GLU A 60 -29.06 3.94 18.23
N GLY A 61 -30.15 3.64 17.52
CA GLY A 61 -30.11 3.10 16.16
C GLY A 61 -29.39 4.00 15.16
N VAL A 62 -29.63 5.32 15.19
CA VAL A 62 -28.95 6.28 14.31
C VAL A 62 -27.45 6.32 14.59
N ILE A 63 -27.03 6.31 15.86
CA ILE A 63 -25.60 6.30 16.23
C ILE A 63 -24.94 5.02 15.71
N ILE A 64 -25.56 3.86 15.93
CA ILE A 64 -25.06 2.57 15.44
C ILE A 64 -24.94 2.58 13.91
N PHE A 65 -25.96 3.07 13.22
CA PHE A 65 -25.96 3.20 11.76
C PHE A 65 -24.78 4.03 11.27
N THR A 66 -24.58 5.22 11.85
CA THR A 66 -23.50 6.13 11.45
C THR A 66 -22.13 5.51 11.72
N VAL A 67 -21.93 4.89 12.89
CA VAL A 67 -20.66 4.25 13.24
C VAL A 67 -20.36 3.07 12.31
N LEU A 68 -21.35 2.23 12.00
CA LEU A 68 -21.16 1.09 11.10
C LEU A 68 -20.88 1.54 9.65
N CYS A 69 -21.60 2.55 9.15
CA CYS A 69 -21.33 3.12 7.84
C CYS A 69 -19.90 3.69 7.77
N MET A 70 -19.53 4.50 8.77
CA MET A 70 -18.19 5.06 8.88
C MET A 70 -17.13 3.96 8.89
N LEU A 71 -17.33 2.91 9.69
CA LEU A 71 -16.41 1.78 9.80
C LEU A 71 -16.25 1.04 8.47
N LEU A 72 -17.36 0.66 7.82
CA LEU A 72 -17.34 -0.06 6.56
C LEU A 72 -16.65 0.75 5.46
N THR A 73 -16.97 2.04 5.34
CA THR A 73 -16.33 2.93 4.37
C THR A 73 -14.85 3.16 4.69
N ALA A 74 -14.50 3.36 5.96
CA ALA A 74 -13.11 3.53 6.37
C ALA A 74 -12.26 2.29 6.08
N LEU A 75 -12.80 1.08 6.30
CA LEU A 75 -12.12 -0.16 5.94
C LEU A 75 -11.88 -0.27 4.43
N LEU A 76 -12.86 0.08 3.59
CA LEU A 76 -12.66 0.10 2.14
C LEU A 76 -11.59 1.11 1.71
N MET A 77 -11.61 2.31 2.29
CA MET A 77 -10.57 3.32 2.05
C MET A 77 -9.19 2.82 2.47
N LEU A 78 -9.10 2.15 3.62
CA LEU A 78 -7.85 1.59 4.14
C LEU A 78 -7.28 0.48 3.25
N ILE A 79 -8.12 -0.44 2.78
CA ILE A 79 -7.67 -1.52 1.87
C ILE A 79 -7.09 -0.90 0.60
N LYS A 80 -7.74 0.15 0.07
CA LYS A 80 -7.27 0.86 -1.12
C LYS A 80 -5.97 1.62 -0.89
N ASP A 81 -5.78 2.23 0.27
CA ASP A 81 -4.53 2.91 0.65
C ASP A 81 -3.37 1.90 0.80
N MET A 82 -3.66 0.71 1.32
CA MET A 82 -2.67 -0.35 1.52
C MET A 82 -2.30 -1.14 0.25
N ASP A 83 -3.04 -0.98 -0.86
CA ASP A 83 -2.85 -1.76 -2.10
C ASP A 83 -1.47 -1.55 -2.72
N ASN A 84 -0.97 -0.31 -2.65
CA ASN A 84 0.36 0.02 -3.15
C ASN A 84 1.17 0.78 -2.10
N PRO A 85 1.86 0.07 -1.19
CA PRO A 85 2.61 0.69 -0.10
C PRO A 85 3.91 1.37 -0.57
N PHE A 86 4.22 1.33 -1.86
CA PHE A 86 5.41 1.92 -2.47
C PHE A 86 5.07 3.09 -3.41
N GLU A 87 3.88 3.68 -3.32
CA GLU A 87 3.54 4.89 -4.10
C GLU A 87 4.52 6.04 -3.77
N VAL A 88 4.98 6.73 -4.80
CA VAL A 88 5.87 7.90 -4.66
C VAL A 88 5.08 9.17 -4.97
N GLY A 89 5.03 10.10 -4.02
CA GLY A 89 4.56 11.47 -4.23
C GLY A 89 3.06 11.71 -4.07
N LYS A 90 2.27 10.70 -3.71
CA LYS A 90 0.90 10.89 -3.21
C LYS A 90 0.95 10.85 -1.68
N ASN A 91 0.17 11.71 -1.01
CA ASN A 91 0.04 11.67 0.45
C ASN A 91 -0.92 10.53 0.82
N SER A 92 -0.49 9.27 0.69
CA SER A 92 -1.18 8.14 1.31
C SER A 92 -0.70 8.00 2.75
N TYR A 93 -1.59 7.57 3.65
CA TYR A 93 -1.28 7.48 5.08
C TYR A 93 -0.54 6.19 5.42
N ALA A 94 -0.62 5.19 4.54
CA ALA A 94 -0.04 3.85 4.72
C ALA A 94 1.26 3.61 3.91
N ASP A 95 1.81 4.63 3.26
CA ASP A 95 3.02 4.49 2.44
C ASP A 95 4.28 4.21 3.26
N ILE A 96 5.18 3.39 2.71
CA ILE A 96 6.48 3.09 3.31
C ILE A 96 7.47 4.19 2.92
N ASP A 97 8.22 4.68 3.90
CA ASP A 97 9.28 5.67 3.63
C ASP A 97 10.45 5.04 2.85
N LEU A 98 10.65 5.52 1.62
CA LEU A 98 11.74 5.13 0.73
C LEU A 98 13.00 5.99 0.92
N PHE A 99 13.12 6.75 2.01
CA PHE A 99 14.26 7.63 2.31
C PHE A 99 15.63 7.00 2.07
N LEU A 100 15.81 5.73 2.42
CA LEU A 100 17.08 5.02 2.20
C LEU A 100 17.42 4.92 0.70
N LEU A 101 16.44 4.71 -0.18
CA LEU A 101 16.65 4.68 -1.62
C LEU A 101 16.99 6.07 -2.15
N TRP A 102 16.32 7.10 -1.65
CA TRP A 102 16.58 8.50 -2.02
C TRP A 102 17.97 8.98 -1.58
N ASP A 103 18.41 8.61 -0.37
CA ASP A 103 19.76 8.91 0.12
C ASP A 103 20.83 8.16 -0.67
N LEU A 104 20.57 6.91 -1.05
CA LEU A 104 21.45 6.14 -1.93
C LEU A 104 21.55 6.75 -3.34
N GLU A 105 20.43 7.14 -3.94
CA GLU A 105 20.39 7.82 -5.23
C GLU A 105 21.21 9.12 -5.18
N LYS A 106 20.98 9.94 -4.15
CA LYS A 106 21.71 11.19 -3.95
C LYS A 106 23.22 10.96 -3.87
N LYS A 107 23.67 10.02 -3.03
CA LYS A 107 25.09 9.67 -2.88
C LYS A 107 25.70 9.13 -4.18
N PHE A 108 24.92 8.38 -4.96
CA PHE A 108 25.37 7.85 -6.24
C PHE A 108 25.53 8.97 -7.28
N ASN A 109 24.57 9.89 -7.36
CA ASN A 109 24.62 11.06 -8.25
C ASN A 109 25.78 12.00 -7.91
N GLU A 110 26.02 12.26 -6.62
CA GLU A 110 27.17 13.05 -6.14
C GLU A 110 28.52 12.44 -6.56
N LYS A 111 28.65 11.11 -6.51
CA LYS A 111 29.88 10.42 -6.90
C LYS A 111 30.08 10.30 -8.42
N THR A 112 29.01 10.25 -9.19
CA THR A 112 29.07 10.06 -10.65
C THR A 112 29.08 11.38 -11.43
N GLY A 113 28.96 12.52 -10.76
CA GLY A 113 29.01 13.85 -11.38
C GLY A 113 27.74 14.24 -12.14
N TYR A 114 26.65 13.47 -11.99
CA TYR A 114 25.34 13.82 -12.50
C TYR A 114 24.70 14.82 -11.53
N VAL A 115 25.17 16.07 -11.55
CA VAL A 115 24.48 17.19 -10.94
C VAL A 115 23.28 17.50 -11.84
N GLN A 116 22.07 17.10 -11.41
CA GLN A 116 20.85 17.60 -12.02
C GLN A 116 20.84 19.13 -11.89
N LYS A 117 20.80 19.79 -13.04
CA LYS A 117 20.70 21.25 -13.17
C LYS A 117 19.23 21.67 -13.13
#